data_AF-A0AAP7FPF1-F1
#
_entry.id   AF-A0AAP7FPF1-F1
#
_cell.length_a   1.000
_cell.length_b   1.000
_cell.length_c   1.000
_cell.angle_alpha   90.00
_cell.angle_beta   90.00
_cell.angle_gamma   90.00
#
_symmetry.space_group_name_H-M   'P 1'
#
loop_
_entity.id
_entity.type
_entity.pdbx_description
1 polymer ?
#
loop_
_entity_poly.entity_id
_entity_poly.type
_entity_poly.pdbx_seq_one_letter_code
_entity_poly.pdbx_strand_id
1 'polypeptide(L)'
;MQTEQSTADFQLSVNEFREFAKARISSDKLKMDGQAFAHPAVQLAFKAFQAGRDPKPVGQLFASIREDSKYHHQIAWCIRDGIGHPFPVRFQAPSAAYDDHVLAGGVGGAYRLADVDLFVLHDGQLYRVAEGGNSDE
;
A
#
# COMPACT_ATOMS: atom_id res chain seq x y z
N MET A 1 -5.59 -30.73 13.97
CA MET A 1 -4.25 -30.13 14.16
C MET A 1 -4.00 -29.10 13.04
N GLN A 2 -4.79 -28.03 12.95
CA GLN A 2 -4.73 -27.04 11.85
C GLN A 2 -4.57 -25.58 12.33
N THR A 3 -4.49 -25.33 13.63
CA THR A 3 -4.54 -23.99 14.22
C THR A 3 -3.18 -23.31 14.40
N GLU A 4 -2.09 -24.07 14.51
CA GLU A 4 -0.76 -23.51 14.80
C GLU A 4 -0.10 -22.91 13.55
N GLN A 5 -0.32 -23.50 12.37
CA GLN A 5 0.32 -23.06 11.13
C GLN A 5 -0.26 -21.73 10.63
N SER A 6 -1.59 -21.54 10.70
CA SER A 6 -2.22 -20.25 10.39
C SER A 6 -1.83 -19.13 11.35
N THR A 7 -1.48 -19.45 12.60
CA THR A 7 -1.08 -18.43 13.58
C THR A 7 0.35 -17.97 13.34
N ALA A 8 1.26 -18.87 12.96
CA ALA A 8 2.63 -18.56 12.62
C ALA A 8 2.74 -17.75 11.31
N ASP A 9 2.03 -18.15 10.25
CA ASP A 9 1.96 -17.39 8.99
C ASP A 9 1.35 -15.99 9.17
N PHE A 10 0.32 -15.89 10.01
CA PHE A 10 -0.28 -14.62 10.38
C PHE A 10 0.71 -13.73 11.14
N GLN A 11 1.39 -14.26 12.17
CA GLN A 11 2.40 -13.51 12.93
C GLN A 11 3.59 -13.09 12.07
N LEU A 12 4.02 -13.94 11.14
CA LEU A 12 5.08 -13.62 10.19
C LEU A 12 4.65 -12.46 9.28
N SER A 13 3.45 -12.54 8.69
CA SER A 13 2.89 -11.48 7.86
C SER A 13 2.74 -10.16 8.63
N VAL A 14 2.30 -10.23 9.89
CA VAL A 14 2.18 -9.07 10.78
C VAL A 14 3.54 -8.45 11.05
N ASN A 15 4.56 -9.26 11.32
CA ASN A 15 5.92 -8.77 11.55
C ASN A 15 6.53 -8.15 10.29
N GLU A 16 6.37 -8.78 9.12
CA GLU A 16 6.80 -8.22 7.83
C GLU A 16 6.13 -6.87 7.55
N PHE A 17 4.81 -6.81 7.76
CA PHE A 17 4.05 -5.57 7.58
C PHE A 17 4.44 -4.52 8.62
N ARG A 18 4.71 -4.90 9.88
CA ARG A 18 5.18 -3.98 10.92
C ARG A 18 6.56 -3.43 10.62
N GLU A 19 7.50 -4.24 10.13
CA GLU A 19 8.81 -3.75 9.70
C GLU A 19 8.69 -2.79 8.51
N PHE A 20 7.82 -3.10 7.54
CA PHE A 20 7.50 -2.20 6.44
C PHE A 20 6.88 -0.87 6.93
N ALA A 21 5.97 -0.97 7.91
CA ALA A 21 5.19 0.15 8.42
C ALA A 21 5.92 0.98 9.48
N LYS A 22 6.85 0.44 10.27
CA LYS A 22 7.48 1.17 11.40
C LYS A 22 8.24 2.41 10.95
N ALA A 23 8.71 2.44 9.71
CA ALA A 23 9.42 3.58 9.13
C ALA A 23 8.46 4.67 8.60
N ARG A 24 7.14 4.39 8.52
CA ARG A 24 6.20 5.16 7.67
C ARG A 24 4.79 5.34 8.24
N ILE A 25 4.43 4.57 9.26
CA ILE A 25 3.18 4.66 10.01
C ILE A 25 3.59 4.80 11.48
N SER A 26 3.14 5.87 12.12
CA SER A 26 3.40 6.13 13.52
C SER A 26 3.00 4.92 14.37
N SER A 27 3.86 4.53 15.31
CA SER A 27 3.73 3.33 16.15
C SER A 27 2.38 3.26 16.90
N ASP A 28 1.76 4.42 17.15
CA ASP A 28 0.43 4.51 17.77
C ASP A 28 -0.69 3.96 16.87
N LYS A 29 -0.55 4.07 15.54
CA LYS A 29 -1.52 3.58 14.55
C LYS A 29 -1.31 2.09 14.22
N LEU A 30 -0.15 1.52 14.57
CA LEU A 30 0.20 0.10 14.42
C LEU A 30 -0.21 -0.77 15.63
N LYS A 31 -1.06 -0.23 16.52
CA LYS A 31 -1.68 -0.99 17.59
C LYS A 31 -2.61 -2.05 17.01
N MET A 32 -2.53 -3.25 17.57
CA MET A 32 -3.45 -4.34 17.24
C MET A 32 -4.48 -4.50 18.34
N ASP A 33 -5.71 -4.77 17.94
CA ASP A 33 -6.78 -5.25 18.80
C ASP A 33 -7.05 -6.72 18.42
N GLY A 34 -6.49 -7.65 19.20
CA GLY A 34 -6.51 -9.08 18.89
C GLY A 34 -5.77 -9.44 17.59
N GLN A 35 -6.52 -9.91 16.58
CA GLN A 35 -6.01 -10.33 15.26
C GLN A 35 -6.19 -9.26 14.16
N ALA A 36 -6.46 -8.01 14.52
CA ALA A 36 -6.60 -6.91 13.57
C ALA A 36 -5.85 -5.67 14.05
N PHE A 37 -5.42 -4.81 13.14
CA PHE A 37 -4.96 -3.47 13.46
C PHE A 37 -6.15 -2.61 13.91
N ALA A 38 -5.99 -1.92 15.03
CA ALA A 38 -7.00 -1.06 15.62
C ALA A 38 -7.33 0.14 14.71
N HIS A 39 -6.36 0.58 13.91
CA HIS A 39 -6.56 1.64 12.94
C HIS A 39 -7.11 1.05 11.62
N PRO A 40 -8.31 1.45 11.15
CA PRO A 40 -8.97 0.85 10.00
C PRO A 40 -8.14 0.96 8.71
N ALA A 41 -7.47 2.10 8.48
CA ALA A 41 -6.57 2.27 7.34
C ALA A 41 -5.35 1.32 7.37
N VAL A 42 -4.82 1.02 8.56
CA VAL A 42 -3.68 0.11 8.74
C VAL A 42 -4.15 -1.33 8.54
N GLN A 43 -5.36 -1.67 9.00
CA GLN A 43 -5.98 -2.96 8.73
C GLN A 43 -6.24 -3.16 7.23
N LEU A 44 -6.67 -2.11 6.52
CA LEU A 44 -6.84 -2.11 5.07
C LEU A 44 -5.49 -2.27 4.34
N ALA A 45 -4.46 -1.56 4.76
CA ALA A 45 -3.11 -1.69 4.22
C ALA A 45 -2.53 -3.10 4.47
N PHE A 46 -2.77 -3.68 5.66
CA PHE A 46 -2.37 -5.05 5.97
C PHE A 46 -3.12 -6.07 5.12
N LYS A 47 -4.44 -5.89 4.93
CA LYS A 47 -5.23 -6.72 4.01
C LYS A 47 -4.75 -6.61 2.57
N ALA A 48 -4.40 -5.41 2.11
CA ALA A 48 -3.84 -5.21 0.78
C ALA A 48 -2.43 -5.81 0.63
N PHE A 49 -1.62 -5.75 1.69
CA PHE A 49 -0.31 -6.42 1.77
C PHE A 49 -0.46 -7.95 1.66
N GLN A 50 -1.44 -8.52 2.37
CA GLN A 50 -1.78 -9.94 2.25
C GLN A 50 -2.35 -10.27 0.86
N ALA A 51 -3.27 -9.44 0.34
CA ALA A 51 -3.94 -9.65 -0.94
C ALA A 51 -3.02 -9.43 -2.16
N GLY A 52 -1.92 -8.69 -2.01
CA GLY A 52 -0.88 -8.56 -3.04
C GLY A 52 -0.16 -9.87 -3.36
N ARG A 53 -0.34 -10.91 -2.53
CA ARG A 53 0.12 -12.28 -2.78
C ARG A 53 -0.91 -13.15 -3.55
N ASP A 54 -2.12 -12.64 -3.81
CA ASP A 54 -3.21 -13.31 -4.54
C ASP A 54 -3.50 -12.65 -5.90
N PRO A 55 -3.87 -13.40 -6.96
CA PRO A 55 -4.09 -12.89 -8.31
C PRO A 55 -5.38 -12.06 -8.50
N LYS A 56 -6.26 -12.00 -7.50
CA LYS A 56 -7.48 -11.17 -7.49
C LYS A 56 -7.63 -10.50 -6.13
N PRO A 57 -7.11 -9.28 -5.93
CA PRO A 57 -7.19 -8.63 -4.62
C PRO A 57 -8.61 -8.10 -4.39
N VAL A 58 -9.28 -8.65 -3.37
CA VAL A 58 -10.32 -7.92 -2.64
C VAL A 58 -9.60 -6.81 -1.86
N GLY A 59 -9.72 -5.55 -2.30
CA GLY A 59 -9.02 -4.41 -1.70
C GLY A 59 -7.85 -3.89 -2.55
N GLN A 60 -8.14 -3.54 -3.80
CA GLN A 60 -7.19 -2.90 -4.72
C GLN A 60 -6.68 -1.58 -4.12
N LEU A 61 -5.36 -1.44 -4.03
CA LEU A 61 -4.70 -0.17 -3.72
C LEU A 61 -4.71 0.73 -4.95
N PHE A 62 -4.88 2.02 -4.71
CA PHE A 62 -4.81 3.07 -5.71
C PHE A 62 -3.75 4.08 -5.27
N ALA A 63 -3.07 4.67 -6.24
CA ALA A 63 -2.09 5.73 -5.99
C ALA A 63 -2.48 7.00 -6.75
N SER A 64 -2.18 8.14 -6.13
CA SER A 64 -2.20 9.46 -6.74
C SER A 64 -0.80 10.04 -6.63
N ILE A 65 -0.20 10.48 -7.74
CA ILE A 65 1.12 11.12 -7.68
C ILE A 65 0.94 12.51 -7.07
N ARG A 66 1.75 12.83 -6.07
CA ARG A 66 1.65 14.11 -5.36
C ARG A 66 1.96 15.29 -6.29
N GLU A 67 1.35 16.44 -6.03
CA GLU A 67 1.54 17.66 -6.83
C GLU A 67 2.99 18.18 -6.80
N ASP A 68 3.69 17.95 -5.69
CA ASP A 68 5.10 18.33 -5.50
C ASP A 68 6.09 17.31 -6.06
N SER A 69 5.63 16.14 -6.51
CA SER A 69 6.51 15.16 -7.15
C SER A 69 6.84 15.60 -8.57
N LYS A 70 8.11 15.44 -8.96
CA LYS A 70 8.55 15.66 -10.35
C LYS A 70 7.81 14.79 -11.38
N TYR A 71 7.16 13.72 -10.92
CA TYR A 71 6.38 12.81 -11.76
C TYR A 71 4.89 13.18 -11.86
N HIS A 72 4.44 14.28 -11.24
CA HIS A 72 3.02 14.66 -11.21
C HIS A 72 2.37 14.72 -12.59
N HIS A 73 3.11 15.20 -13.60
CA HIS A 73 2.66 15.26 -14.99
C HIS A 73 2.23 13.91 -15.58
N GLN A 74 2.70 12.78 -15.02
CA GLN A 74 2.32 11.44 -15.47
C GLN A 74 0.84 11.10 -15.18
N ILE A 75 0.18 11.82 -14.26
CA ILE A 75 -1.28 11.67 -14.05
C ILE A 75 -2.04 11.95 -15.35
N ALA A 76 -1.64 12.98 -16.10
CA ALA A 76 -2.27 13.30 -17.38
C ALA A 76 -2.14 12.14 -18.38
N TRP A 77 -1.02 11.41 -18.34
CA TRP A 77 -0.82 10.22 -19.19
C TRP A 77 -1.67 9.05 -18.71
N CYS A 78 -1.77 8.81 -17.40
CA CYS A 78 -2.68 7.79 -16.86
C CYS A 78 -4.14 8.04 -17.27
N ILE A 79 -4.61 9.29 -17.24
CA ILE A 79 -5.96 9.64 -17.68
C ILE A 79 -6.11 9.45 -19.19
N ARG A 80 -5.17 9.97 -19.98
CA ARG A 80 -5.19 9.87 -21.46
C ARG A 80 -5.19 8.41 -21.94
N ASP A 81 -4.39 7.56 -21.30
CA ASP A 81 -4.18 6.18 -21.71
C ASP A 81 -5.25 5.23 -21.11
N GLY A 82 -6.28 5.78 -20.45
CA GLY A 82 -7.43 5.03 -19.93
C GLY A 82 -7.17 4.27 -18.63
N ILE A 83 -6.03 4.50 -17.96
CA ILE A 83 -5.70 3.92 -16.65
C ILE A 83 -6.53 4.60 -15.54
N GLY A 84 -6.83 5.88 -15.70
CA GLY A 84 -7.63 6.66 -14.76
C GLY A 84 -6.83 7.30 -13.62
N HIS A 85 -7.54 7.99 -12.72
CA HIS A 85 -6.96 8.65 -11.55
C HIS A 85 -7.93 8.65 -10.35
N PRO A 86 -7.49 8.24 -9.14
CA PRO A 86 -6.20 7.61 -8.85
C PRO A 86 -6.07 6.25 -9.56
N PHE A 87 -4.84 5.82 -9.85
CA PHE A 87 -4.58 4.61 -10.66
C PHE A 87 -4.31 3.40 -9.78
N PRO A 88 -4.69 2.18 -10.19
CA PRO A 88 -4.46 0.98 -9.41
C PRO A 88 -2.96 0.68 -9.29
N VAL A 89 -2.53 0.36 -8.07
CA VAL A 89 -1.17 -0.07 -7.75
C VAL A 89 -1.16 -1.33 -6.89
N ARG A 90 -0.01 -2.00 -6.85
CA ARG A 90 0.26 -3.15 -5.98
C ARG A 90 1.65 -3.02 -5.36
N PHE A 91 1.84 -3.59 -4.18
CA PHE A 91 3.19 -3.73 -3.63
C PHE A 91 3.99 -4.72 -4.47
N GLN A 92 5.22 -4.34 -4.80
CA GLN A 92 6.17 -5.24 -5.43
C GLN A 92 6.69 -6.25 -4.42
N ALA A 93 6.95 -7.46 -4.87
CA ALA A 93 7.69 -8.42 -4.06
C ALA A 93 9.10 -7.85 -3.76
N PRO A 94 9.70 -8.16 -2.60
CA PRO A 94 11.03 -7.66 -2.24
C PRO A 94 12.11 -7.97 -3.28
N SER A 95 11.95 -9.06 -4.03
CA SER A 95 12.86 -9.48 -5.11
C SER A 95 12.69 -8.71 -6.43
N ALA A 96 11.57 -7.99 -6.59
CA ALA A 96 11.25 -7.21 -7.79
C ALA A 96 11.29 -5.70 -7.55
N ALA A 97 11.26 -5.27 -6.28
CA ALA A 97 11.42 -3.87 -5.91
C ALA A 97 12.84 -3.39 -6.26
N TYR A 98 12.91 -2.29 -7.01
CA TYR A 98 14.18 -1.63 -7.31
C TYR A 98 14.30 -0.39 -6.44
N ASP A 99 15.29 -0.38 -5.56
CA ASP A 99 15.53 0.74 -4.64
C ASP A 99 14.26 1.01 -3.80
N ASP A 100 13.84 2.26 -3.65
CA ASP A 100 12.61 2.65 -2.94
C ASP A 100 11.30 2.44 -3.74
N HIS A 101 11.35 1.89 -4.97
CA HIS A 101 10.17 1.75 -5.84
C HIS A 101 9.34 0.51 -5.48
N VAL A 102 8.68 0.59 -4.33
CA VAL A 102 7.93 -0.53 -3.75
C VAL A 102 6.52 -0.69 -4.31
N LEU A 103 6.02 0.25 -5.10
CA LEU A 103 4.72 0.16 -5.76
C LEU A 103 4.90 -0.11 -7.25
N ALA A 104 4.10 -1.01 -7.81
CA ALA A 104 3.96 -1.22 -9.25
C ALA A 104 2.56 -0.84 -9.72
N GLY A 105 2.48 -0.13 -10.84
CA GLY A 105 1.23 0.33 -11.46
C GLY A 105 1.43 1.61 -12.25
N GLY A 106 0.34 2.17 -12.78
CA GLY A 106 0.35 3.41 -13.58
C GLY A 106 1.23 3.34 -14.84
N VAL A 107 1.44 4.49 -15.47
CA VAL A 107 2.22 4.59 -16.72
C VAL A 107 3.74 4.46 -16.49
N GLY A 108 4.22 4.87 -15.31
CA GLY A 108 5.62 4.78 -14.91
C GLY A 108 6.07 3.37 -14.54
N GLY A 109 5.12 2.42 -14.42
CA GLY A 109 5.38 1.02 -14.09
C GLY A 109 5.69 0.78 -12.61
N ALA A 110 6.50 1.65 -11.99
CA ALA A 110 6.82 1.59 -10.57
C ALA A 110 6.96 2.98 -9.95
N TYR A 111 6.55 3.11 -8.69
CA TYR A 111 6.54 4.36 -7.94
C TYR A 111 7.09 4.16 -6.53
N ARG A 112 7.72 5.22 -6.00
CA ARG A 112 8.12 5.31 -4.60
C ARG A 112 6.95 5.81 -3.78
N LEU A 113 6.82 5.32 -2.55
CA LEU A 113 5.81 5.83 -1.62
C LEU A 113 5.99 7.32 -1.32
N ALA A 114 7.21 7.86 -1.40
CA ALA A 114 7.46 9.29 -1.21
C ALA A 114 6.81 10.17 -2.30
N ASP A 115 6.62 9.60 -3.50
CA ASP A 115 6.12 10.32 -4.67
C ASP A 115 4.58 10.22 -4.81
N VAL A 116 3.92 9.33 -4.05
CA VAL A 116 2.49 9.05 -4.21
C VAL A 116 1.73 8.94 -2.90
N ASP A 117 0.49 9.40 -2.92
CA ASP A 117 -0.50 9.11 -1.90
C ASP A 117 -1.20 7.78 -2.20
N LEU A 118 -1.38 6.96 -1.17
CA LEU A 118 -2.08 5.68 -1.27
C LEU A 118 -3.53 5.81 -0.83
N PHE A 119 -4.40 5.20 -1.60
CA PHE A 119 -5.83 5.08 -1.35
C PHE A 119 -6.25 3.62 -1.43
N VAL A 120 -7.30 3.27 -0.69
CA VAL A 120 -8.02 2.01 -0.88
C VAL A 120 -9.45 2.34 -1.28
N LEU A 121 -9.93 1.68 -2.34
CA LEU A 121 -11.34 1.73 -2.71
C LEU A 121 -12.12 0.72 -1.86
N HIS A 122 -13.03 1.21 -1.03
CA HIS A 122 -13.92 0.40 -0.20
C HIS A 122 -15.34 0.97 -0.30
N ASP A 123 -16.31 0.11 -0.63
CA ASP A 123 -17.73 0.49 -0.77
C ASP A 123 -17.96 1.66 -1.76
N GLY A 124 -17.19 1.71 -2.84
CA GLY A 124 -17.24 2.79 -3.84
C GLY A 124 -16.60 4.12 -3.41
N GLN A 125 -16.04 4.18 -2.20
CA GLN A 125 -15.35 5.36 -1.67
C GLN A 125 -13.84 5.14 -1.57
N LEU A 126 -13.06 6.17 -1.87
CA LEU A 126 -11.60 6.15 -1.75
C LEU A 126 -11.19 6.65 -0.36
N TYR A 127 -10.46 5.81 0.36
CA TYR A 127 -9.91 6.13 1.68
C TYR A 127 -8.40 6.29 1.56
N ARG A 128 -7.86 7.47 1.90
CA ARG A 128 -6.41 7.69 1.96
C ARG A 128 -5.84 6.88 3.11
N VAL A 129 -4.92 5.96 2.81
CA VAL A 129 -4.31 5.06 3.81
C VAL A 129 -2.85 5.41 4.10
N ALA A 130 -2.18 6.07 3.16
CA ALA A 130 -0.86 6.65 3.38
C ALA A 130 -0.72 7.95 2.61
N GLU A 131 -0.10 8.92 3.26
CA GLU A 131 0.38 10.15 2.62
C GLU A 131 1.82 9.91 2.17
N GLY A 132 2.10 10.26 0.91
CA GLY A 132 3.46 10.29 0.42
C GLY A 132 4.18 11.56 0.87
N GLY A 133 5.50 11.54 0.80
CA GLY A 133 6.38 12.60 1.27
C GLY A 133 7.28 12.13 2.39
N ASN A 134 8.31 12.92 2.70
CA ASN A 134 9.22 12.61 3.79
C ASN A 134 8.42 12.46 5.10
N SER A 135 8.62 11.32 5.76
CA SER A 135 8.73 11.30 7.21
C SER A 135 9.90 12.24 7.57
N ASP A 136 9.68 13.55 7.61
CA ASP A 136 10.68 14.49 8.08
C ASP A 136 10.65 14.45 9.60
N GLU A 137 11.51 13.59 10.17
CA GLU A 137 12.45 13.97 11.23
C GLU A 137 13.63 12.98 11.28
#